data_AF-A0A3B9R4E3-F1
#
_entry.id   AF-A0A3B9R4E3-F1
#
_cell.length_a   1.000
_cell.length_b   1.000
_cell.length_c   1.000
_cell.angle_alpha   90.00
_cell.angle_beta   90.00
_cell.angle_gamma   90.00
#
_symmetry.space_group_name_H-M   'P 1'
#
loop_
_entity.id
_entity.type
_entity.pdbx_description
1 polymer ?
#
loop_
_entity_poly.entity_id
_entity_poly.type
_entity_poly.pdbx_seq_one_letter_code
_entity_poly.pdbx_strand_id
1 'polypeptide(L)'
;FIQKNKLEKGIDKVDARAAWAKLMGNGVDNYTTEIELKFGTLYVSLSSSVLREELSLGKSKIVRMINEEIGKEVVKKLILR
;
A
#
# COMPACT_ATOMS: atom_id res chain seq x y z
N PHE A 1 5.77 -8.33 -26.33
CA PHE A 1 6.37 -7.83 -25.07
C PHE A 1 5.54 -6.76 -24.31
N ILE A 2 4.66 -5.98 -24.96
CA ILE A 2 3.92 -4.88 -24.27
C ILE A 2 2.76 -5.38 -23.36
N GLN A 3 2.11 -6.52 -23.68
CA GLN A 3 0.97 -7.01 -22.88
C GLN A 3 1.36 -7.54 -21.49
N LYS A 4 2.47 -8.28 -21.35
CA LYS A 4 2.93 -8.85 -20.07
C LYS A 4 3.13 -7.77 -19.00
N ASN A 5 3.84 -6.70 -19.34
CA ASN A 5 4.14 -5.60 -18.41
C ASN A 5 2.91 -4.85 -17.87
N LYS A 6 1.81 -4.76 -18.64
CA LYS A 6 0.58 -4.09 -18.18
C LYS A 6 -0.23 -4.98 -17.25
N LEU A 7 -0.24 -6.29 -17.51
CA LEU A 7 -0.90 -7.29 -16.68
C LEU A 7 -0.19 -7.43 -15.32
N GLU A 8 1.14 -7.55 -15.32
CA GLU A 8 1.94 -7.63 -14.08
C GLU A 8 1.72 -6.39 -13.19
N LYS A 9 1.77 -5.19 -13.77
CA LYS A 9 1.48 -3.94 -13.03
C LYS A 9 0.04 -3.85 -12.50
N GLY A 10 -0.91 -4.48 -13.18
CA GLY A 10 -2.29 -4.56 -12.71
C GLY A 10 -2.41 -5.47 -11.50
N ILE A 11 -1.75 -6.63 -11.55
CA ILE A 11 -1.68 -7.60 -10.46
C ILE A 11 -0.99 -6.98 -9.23
N ASP A 12 0.15 -6.29 -9.41
CA ASP A 12 0.86 -5.60 -8.32
C ASP A 12 -0.04 -4.60 -7.55
N LYS A 13 -0.95 -3.92 -8.25
CA LYS A 13 -1.89 -2.97 -7.64
C LYS A 13 -2.94 -3.67 -6.79
N VAL A 14 -3.47 -4.79 -7.28
CA VAL A 14 -4.46 -5.60 -6.55
C VAL A 14 -3.81 -6.22 -5.32
N ASP A 15 -2.60 -6.77 -5.48
CA ASP A 15 -1.81 -7.36 -4.39
C ASP A 15 -1.52 -6.33 -3.29
N ALA A 16 -1.09 -5.12 -3.65
CA ALA A 16 -0.77 -4.07 -2.67
C ALA A 16 -2.00 -3.60 -1.88
N ARG A 17 -3.18 -3.53 -2.53
CA ARG A 17 -4.43 -3.18 -1.85
C ARG A 17 -4.85 -4.29 -0.88
N ALA A 18 -4.78 -5.56 -1.31
CA ALA A 18 -5.13 -6.69 -0.46
C ALA A 18 -4.17 -6.83 0.73
N ALA A 19 -2.86 -6.69 0.50
CA ALA A 19 -1.85 -6.71 1.53
C ALA A 19 -2.06 -5.59 2.56
N TRP A 20 -2.37 -4.36 2.11
CA TRP A 20 -2.72 -3.26 3.01
C TRP A 20 -3.89 -3.62 3.91
N ALA A 21 -5.04 -4.01 3.34
CA ALA A 21 -6.24 -4.32 4.10
C ALA A 21 -6.01 -5.46 5.11
N LYS A 22 -5.26 -6.50 4.72
CA LYS A 22 -4.91 -7.63 5.60
C LYS A 22 -4.00 -7.21 6.76
N LEU A 23 -2.96 -6.42 6.50
CA LEU A 23 -1.97 -6.03 7.51
C LEU A 23 -2.51 -4.98 8.48
N MET A 24 -3.30 -4.03 7.96
CA MET A 24 -3.83 -2.92 8.73
C MET A 24 -5.10 -3.30 9.51
N GLY A 25 -5.86 -4.25 8.99
CA GLY A 25 -7.13 -4.67 9.56
C GLY A 25 -8.19 -3.57 9.58
N ASN A 26 -9.37 -3.91 10.10
CA ASN A 26 -10.56 -3.05 10.06
C ASN A 26 -10.33 -1.67 10.72
N GLY A 27 -9.46 -1.58 11.73
CA GLY A 27 -9.23 -0.35 12.48
C GLY A 27 -8.64 0.79 11.64
N VAL A 28 -7.78 0.47 10.66
CA VAL A 28 -7.18 1.45 9.76
C VAL A 28 -7.86 1.44 8.38
N ASP A 29 -8.33 0.27 7.93
CA ASP A 29 -9.03 0.15 6.64
C ASP A 29 -10.33 0.96 6.61
N ASN A 30 -11.06 1.04 7.73
CA ASN A 30 -12.27 1.87 7.85
C ASN A 30 -12.03 3.37 7.61
N TYR A 31 -10.81 3.85 7.82
CA TYR A 31 -10.41 5.22 7.55
C TYR A 31 -9.63 5.36 6.25
N THR A 32 -9.35 4.25 5.56
CA THR A 32 -8.64 4.25 4.29
C THR A 32 -9.63 4.52 3.17
N THR A 33 -9.50 5.69 2.55
CA THR A 33 -10.40 6.17 1.49
C THR A 33 -9.93 5.77 0.10
N GLU A 34 -8.62 5.67 -0.10
CA GLU A 34 -8.02 5.32 -1.39
C GLU A 34 -6.68 4.62 -1.18
N ILE A 35 -6.38 3.63 -2.02
CA ILE A 35 -5.10 2.93 -2.07
C ILE A 35 -4.68 2.81 -3.54
N GLU A 36 -3.49 3.30 -3.85
CA GLU A 36 -2.97 3.29 -5.21
C GLU A 36 -1.46 3.01 -5.25
N LEU A 37 -1.05 2.00 -6.02
CA LEU A 37 0.36 1.74 -6.31
C LEU A 37 0.75 2.36 -7.66
N LYS A 38 1.68 3.32 -7.64
CA LYS A 38 2.22 3.99 -8.83
C LYS A 38 3.73 4.10 -8.75
N PHE A 39 4.44 3.56 -9.76
CA PHE A 39 5.89 3.65 -9.88
C PHE A 39 6.65 3.24 -8.60
N GLY A 40 6.17 2.19 -7.92
CA GLY A 40 6.73 1.72 -6.65
C GLY A 40 6.42 2.59 -5.44
N THR A 41 5.57 3.61 -5.58
CA THR A 41 5.05 4.38 -4.45
C THR A 41 3.62 3.94 -4.16
N LEU A 42 3.37 3.48 -2.94
CA LEU A 42 2.04 3.21 -2.43
C LEU A 42 1.49 4.52 -1.86
N TYR A 43 0.40 4.98 -2.42
CA TYR A 43 -0.33 6.13 -1.95
C TYR A 43 -1.56 5.63 -1.21
N VAL A 44 -1.73 6.10 0.02
CA VAL A 44 -2.88 5.78 0.84
C VAL A 44 -3.49 7.07 1.34
N SER A 45 -4.77 7.28 1.04
CA SER A 45 -5.51 8.45 1.52
C SER A 45 -6.32 8.05 2.74
N LEU A 46 -6.12 8.72 3.87
CA LEU A 46 -6.83 8.45 5.12
C LEU A 46 -7.72 9.61 5.53
N SER A 47 -8.97 9.32 5.93
CA SER A 47 -9.90 10.31 6.45
C SER A 47 -9.53 10.82 7.84
N SER A 48 -8.81 10.02 8.63
CA SER A 48 -8.31 10.39 9.95
C SER A 48 -6.88 10.94 9.89
N SER A 49 -6.71 12.21 10.29
CA SER A 49 -5.40 12.86 10.42
C SER A 49 -4.56 12.25 11.55
N VAL A 50 -5.19 11.80 12.64
CA VAL A 50 -4.51 11.17 13.78
C VAL A 50 -3.89 9.84 13.37
N LEU A 51 -4.68 8.94 12.76
CA LEU A 51 -4.16 7.65 12.28
C LEU A 51 -3.08 7.82 11.22
N ARG A 52 -3.22 8.83 10.36
CA ARG A 52 -2.20 9.17 9.37
C ARG A 52 -0.86 9.55 10.02
N GLU A 53 -0.90 10.29 11.12
CA GLU A 53 0.30 10.68 11.85
C GLU A 53 0.94 9.47 12.55
N GLU A 54 0.15 8.65 13.23
CA GLU A 54 0.62 7.40 13.87
C GLU A 54 1.27 6.45 12.85
N LEU A 55 0.59 6.19 11.72
CA LEU A 55 1.14 5.39 10.62
C LEU A 55 2.36 6.07 9.98
N SER A 56 2.45 7.41 10.04
CA SER A 56 3.57 8.14 9.47
C SER A 56 4.89 7.86 10.19
N LEU A 57 4.83 7.60 11.50
CA LEU A 57 5.98 7.18 12.29
C LEU A 57 6.48 5.78 11.89
N GLY A 58 5.57 4.92 11.39
CA GLY A 58 5.83 3.53 11.03
C GLY A 58 6.06 3.25 9.55
N LYS A 59 6.16 4.26 8.66
CA LYS A 59 6.13 4.07 7.19
C LYS A 59 7.11 3.01 6.70
N SER A 60 8.36 3.03 7.18
CA SER A 60 9.39 2.09 6.73
C SER A 60 9.06 0.64 7.10
N LYS A 61 8.49 0.42 8.29
CA LYS A 61 8.05 -0.92 8.73
C LYS A 61 6.86 -1.39 7.90
N ILE A 62 5.90 -0.50 7.63
CA ILE A 62 4.72 -0.82 6.81
C ILE A 62 5.13 -1.22 5.39
N VAL A 63 6.03 -0.46 4.76
CA VAL A 63 6.55 -0.78 3.42
C VAL A 63 7.17 -2.19 3.40
N ARG A 64 7.98 -2.51 4.40
CA ARG A 64 8.60 -3.83 4.53
C ARG A 64 7.55 -4.93 4.68
N MET A 65 6.60 -4.77 5.60
CA MET A 65 5.54 -5.77 5.85
C MET A 65 4.68 -6.00 4.60
N ILE A 66 4.37 -4.96 3.83
CA ILE A 66 3.62 -5.09 2.58
C ILE A 66 4.40 -5.90 1.54
N ASN A 67 5.68 -5.60 1.34
CA ASN A 67 6.49 -6.38 0.40
C ASN A 67 6.67 -7.83 0.86
N GLU A 68 6.81 -8.07 2.16
CA GLU A 68 6.87 -9.42 2.74
C GLU A 68 5.57 -10.20 2.49
N GLU A 69 4.42 -9.57 2.68
CA GLU A 69 3.10 -10.17 2.41
C GLU A 69 2.89 -10.47 0.91
N ILE A 70 3.36 -9.58 0.02
CA ILE A 70 3.26 -9.77 -1.42
C ILE A 70 4.31 -10.77 -1.95
N GLY A 71 5.42 -10.97 -1.21
CA GLY A 71 6.53 -11.86 -1.61
C GLY A 71 7.46 -11.28 -2.68
N LYS A 72 7.38 -9.97 -2.96
CA LYS A 72 8.24 -9.25 -3.92
C LYS A 72 8.41 -7.79 -3.48
N GLU A 73 9.54 -7.19 -3.83
CA GLU A 73 9.85 -5.79 -3.51
C GLU A 73 9.21 -4.84 -4.53
N VAL A 74 7.90 -4.58 -4.37
CA VAL A 74 7.11 -3.69 -5.24
C VAL A 74 6.91 -2.29 -4.67
N VAL A 75 6.78 -2.17 -3.35
CA VAL A 75 6.61 -0.89 -2.66
C VAL A 75 7.97 -0.39 -2.20
N LYS A 76 8.41 0.74 -2.77
CA LYS A 76 9.65 1.44 -2.39
C LYS A 76 9.40 2.60 -1.45
N LYS A 77 8.20 3.20 -1.53
CA LYS A 77 7.84 4.38 -0.74
C LYS A 77 6.35 4.33 -0.38
N LEU A 78 6.02 4.80 0.82
CA LEU A 78 4.65 5.00 1.28
C LEU A 78 4.39 6.50 1.45
N ILE A 79 3.30 6.97 0.85
CA ILE A 79 2.81 8.35 1.01
C ILE A 79 1.40 8.28 1.57
N LEU A 80 1.21 8.91 2.73
CA LEU A 80 -0.08 9.01 3.40
C LEU A 80 -0.66 10.40 3.17
N ARG A 81 -1.91 10.49 2.70
CA ARG A 81 -2.60 11.72 2.28
C ARG A 81 -3.93 11.93 2.99
#